data_AF-A0A3N8PET9-F1
#
_entry.id   AF-A0A3N8PET9-F1
#
_cell.length_a   1.000
_cell.length_b   1.000
_cell.length_c   1.000
_cell.angle_alpha   90.00
_cell.angle_beta   90.00
_cell.angle_gamma   90.00
#
_symmetry.space_group_name_H-M   'P 1'
#
loop_
_entity.id
_entity.type
_entity.pdbx_description
1 polymer ?
#
loop_
_entity_poly.entity_id
_entity_poly.type
_entity_poly.pdbx_seq_one_letter_code
_entity_poly.pdbx_strand_id
1 'polypeptide(L)'
;GESLAVVYDSTSKDKVTLAGKTGTTLSNVAAGKADLDAVNVSQLKSSGLIGEDGKSIAAVTYDKKTDGTPNYNSVTLGGGKSTGPVTLSNVAQGKANTDAVNVEQLTKAISEVEGGMNPLAVSYDTVAKDKVTLAGGKTG
;
A
#
# COMPACT_ATOMS: atom_id res chain seq x y z
N GLY A 1 -53.67 -9.38 4.37
CA GLY A 1 -52.48 -8.54 4.64
C GLY A 1 -51.27 -9.26 4.14
N GLU A 2 -50.28 -8.54 3.63
CA GLU A 2 -49.00 -9.16 3.28
C GLU A 2 -48.33 -9.70 4.55
N SER A 3 -47.72 -10.88 4.45
CA SER A 3 -46.98 -11.48 5.57
C SER A 3 -45.78 -10.60 5.93
N LEU A 4 -45.59 -10.34 7.22
CA LEU A 4 -44.40 -9.63 7.73
C LEU A 4 -43.25 -10.58 8.08
N ALA A 5 -43.42 -11.88 7.85
CA ALA A 5 -42.42 -12.89 8.16
C ALA A 5 -41.29 -12.90 7.11
N VAL A 6 -40.06 -13.10 7.58
CA VAL A 6 -38.94 -13.49 6.73
C VAL A 6 -39.04 -15.01 6.50
N VAL A 7 -38.99 -15.44 5.24
CA VAL A 7 -39.15 -16.84 4.84
C VAL A 7 -38.03 -17.29 3.89
N TYR A 8 -37.80 -18.60 3.83
CA TYR A 8 -36.92 -19.19 2.81
C TYR A 8 -37.57 -19.12 1.43
N ASP A 9 -36.74 -18.97 0.40
CA ASP A 9 -37.18 -18.92 -1.00
C ASP A 9 -37.75 -20.28 -1.46
N SER A 10 -37.32 -21.39 -0.84
CA SER A 10 -37.74 -22.74 -1.20
C SER A 10 -37.66 -23.70 0.00
N THR A 11 -38.14 -24.94 -0.20
CA THR A 11 -38.04 -26.01 0.81
C THR A 11 -36.61 -26.48 1.07
N SER A 12 -35.66 -26.15 0.20
CA SER A 12 -34.24 -26.49 0.34
C SER A 12 -33.55 -25.70 1.46
N LYS A 13 -34.14 -24.57 1.87
CA LYS A 13 -33.61 -23.67 2.93
C LYS A 13 -32.18 -23.18 2.70
N ASP A 14 -31.79 -23.06 1.44
CA ASP A 14 -30.46 -22.61 1.00
C ASP A 14 -30.40 -21.09 0.77
N LYS A 15 -31.55 -20.41 0.67
CA LYS A 15 -31.62 -18.97 0.37
C LYS A 15 -32.81 -18.27 1.04
N VAL A 16 -32.57 -17.05 1.50
CA VAL A 16 -33.57 -16.08 1.97
C VAL A 16 -33.38 -14.79 1.19
N THR A 17 -34.40 -14.35 0.45
CA THR A 17 -34.41 -13.05 -0.23
C THR A 17 -35.14 -12.00 0.60
N LEU A 18 -34.43 -10.95 1.02
CA LEU A 18 -35.03 -9.82 1.73
C LEU A 18 -35.70 -8.87 0.71
N ALA A 19 -37.03 -8.74 0.78
CA ALA A 19 -37.85 -8.12 -0.28
C ALA A 19 -37.91 -6.57 -0.24
N GLY A 20 -37.10 -5.91 0.59
CA GLY A 20 -37.09 -4.45 0.65
C GLY A 20 -36.68 -3.82 -0.68
N LYS A 21 -37.49 -2.90 -1.23
CA LYS A 21 -37.27 -2.28 -2.55
C LYS A 21 -35.93 -1.55 -2.68
N THR A 22 -35.41 -1.01 -1.58
CA THR A 22 -34.09 -0.35 -1.49
C THR A 22 -33.10 -1.18 -0.65
N GLY A 23 -33.37 -2.46 -0.48
CA GLY A 23 -32.73 -3.34 0.49
C GLY A 23 -33.46 -3.38 1.83
N THR A 24 -33.04 -4.32 2.69
CA THR A 24 -33.53 -4.50 4.06
C THR A 24 -32.35 -4.45 5.00
N THR A 25 -32.40 -3.55 5.99
CA THR A 25 -31.37 -3.48 7.03
C THR A 25 -31.54 -4.63 8.01
N LEU A 26 -30.48 -5.43 8.22
CA LEU A 26 -30.40 -6.41 9.29
C LEU A 26 -29.55 -5.84 10.43
N SER A 27 -30.21 -5.46 11.53
CA SER A 27 -29.58 -4.84 12.70
C SER A 27 -29.51 -5.81 13.89
N ASN A 28 -28.74 -5.44 14.91
CA ASN A 28 -28.52 -6.25 16.12
C ASN A 28 -27.87 -7.61 15.83
N VAL A 29 -27.05 -7.67 14.78
CA VAL A 29 -26.24 -8.83 14.45
C VAL A 29 -25.04 -8.86 15.40
N ALA A 30 -24.99 -9.86 16.27
CA ALA A 30 -23.83 -10.11 17.12
C ALA A 30 -22.58 -10.39 16.27
N ALA A 31 -21.39 -10.12 16.80
CA ALA A 31 -20.15 -10.38 16.07
C ALA A 31 -20.01 -11.88 15.77
N GLY A 32 -19.87 -12.23 14.49
CA GLY A 32 -19.68 -13.60 14.04
C GLY A 32 -18.34 -14.19 14.51
N LYS A 33 -18.32 -15.49 14.77
CA LYS A 33 -17.13 -16.21 15.25
C LYS A 33 -16.76 -17.42 14.39
N ALA A 34 -17.76 -18.16 13.91
CA ALA A 34 -17.57 -19.27 12.99
C ALA A 34 -17.54 -18.79 11.53
N ASP A 35 -16.99 -19.61 10.64
CA ASP A 35 -16.84 -19.30 9.21
C ASP A 35 -18.18 -19.00 8.50
N LEU A 36 -19.29 -19.51 9.03
CA LEU A 36 -20.65 -19.31 8.49
C LEU A 36 -21.47 -18.29 9.28
N ASP A 37 -20.88 -17.61 10.26
CA ASP A 37 -21.56 -16.52 10.96
C ASP A 37 -21.55 -15.24 10.11
N ALA A 38 -22.62 -14.45 10.21
CA ALA A 38 -22.65 -13.14 9.58
C ALA A 38 -21.65 -12.17 10.23
N VAL A 39 -20.94 -11.41 9.40
CA VAL A 39 -20.05 -10.32 9.84
C VAL A 39 -20.88 -9.05 10.01
N ASN A 40 -20.72 -8.36 11.14
CA ASN A 40 -21.36 -7.06 11.37
C ASN A 40 -20.42 -5.88 11.08
N VAL A 41 -20.96 -4.65 11.12
CA VAL A 41 -20.20 -3.43 10.77
C VAL A 41 -19.04 -3.17 11.72
N SER A 42 -19.14 -3.52 13.01
CA SER A 42 -18.02 -3.31 13.95
C SER A 42 -16.84 -4.22 13.64
N GLN A 43 -17.07 -5.46 13.21
CA GLN A 43 -16.00 -6.33 12.70
C GLN A 43 -15.34 -5.76 11.44
N LEU A 44 -16.13 -5.20 10.52
CA LEU A 44 -15.59 -4.56 9.31
C LEU A 44 -14.77 -3.30 9.64
N LYS A 45 -15.19 -2.48 10.61
CA LYS A 45 -14.39 -1.36 11.13
C LYS A 45 -13.08 -1.84 11.74
N SER A 46 -13.13 -2.88 12.58
CA SER A 46 -11.95 -3.48 13.21
C SER A 46 -10.97 -4.07 12.19
N SER A 47 -11.41 -4.40 10.98
CA SER A 47 -10.51 -4.83 9.90
C SER A 47 -9.62 -3.70 9.35
N GLY A 48 -9.94 -2.44 9.64
CA GLY A 48 -9.24 -1.27 9.13
C GLY A 48 -9.60 -0.87 7.69
N LEU A 49 -10.54 -1.58 7.05
CA LEU A 49 -11.01 -1.28 5.69
C LEU A 49 -11.99 -0.09 5.64
N ILE A 50 -12.75 0.14 6.71
CA ILE A 50 -13.69 1.25 6.84
C ILE A 50 -13.49 2.01 8.15
N GLY A 51 -13.76 3.31 8.13
CA GLY A 51 -13.61 4.21 9.25
C GLY A 51 -14.80 4.16 10.19
N GLU A 52 -14.69 4.88 11.30
CA GLU A 52 -15.76 4.96 12.29
C GLU A 52 -17.05 5.58 11.74
N ASP A 53 -16.95 6.38 10.69
CA ASP A 53 -18.06 6.97 9.95
C ASP A 53 -18.69 6.02 8.92
N GLY A 54 -18.21 4.77 8.83
CA GLY A 54 -18.68 3.75 7.90
C GLY A 54 -18.20 3.94 6.46
N LYS A 55 -17.36 4.94 6.18
CA LYS A 55 -16.75 5.12 4.85
C LYS A 55 -15.48 4.28 4.72
N SER A 56 -15.10 3.91 3.51
CA SER A 56 -13.81 3.24 3.28
C SER A 56 -12.67 4.08 3.84
N ILE A 57 -11.84 3.49 4.70
CA ILE A 57 -10.51 4.02 4.94
C ILE A 57 -9.74 3.80 3.63
N ALA A 58 -8.91 4.77 3.25
CA ALA A 58 -8.06 4.63 2.08
C ALA A 58 -7.07 3.48 2.33
N ALA A 59 -7.41 2.29 1.85
CA ALA A 59 -6.52 1.15 1.82
C ALA A 59 -5.59 1.27 0.60
N VAL A 60 -4.33 0.88 0.77
CA VAL A 60 -3.43 0.64 -0.36
C VAL A 60 -3.70 -0.79 -0.84
N THR A 61 -4.14 -0.93 -2.09
CA THR A 61 -4.39 -2.23 -2.72
C THR A 61 -3.51 -2.38 -3.95
N TYR A 62 -3.34 -3.62 -4.40
CA TYR A 62 -2.81 -3.87 -5.74
C TYR A 62 -3.65 -3.17 -6.80
N ASP A 63 -2.99 -2.81 -7.89
CA ASP A 63 -3.69 -2.32 -9.08
C ASP A 63 -4.54 -3.45 -9.68
N LYS A 64 -5.44 -3.11 -10.60
CA LYS A 64 -6.28 -4.08 -11.30
C LYS A 64 -5.80 -4.27 -12.73
N LYS A 65 -5.93 -5.50 -13.24
CA LYS A 65 -5.85 -5.76 -14.68
C LYS A 65 -7.14 -5.26 -15.35
N THR A 66 -7.15 -5.23 -16.68
CA THR A 66 -8.32 -4.83 -17.48
C THR A 66 -9.56 -5.70 -17.22
N ASP A 67 -9.35 -6.97 -16.84
CA ASP A 67 -10.43 -7.92 -16.49
C ASP A 67 -10.99 -7.72 -15.06
N GLY A 68 -10.48 -6.75 -14.31
CA GLY A 68 -10.89 -6.43 -12.94
C GLY A 68 -10.23 -7.27 -11.85
N THR A 69 -9.41 -8.28 -12.20
CA THR A 69 -8.65 -9.07 -11.23
C THR A 69 -7.45 -8.30 -10.65
N PRO A 70 -6.95 -8.66 -9.46
CA PRO A 70 -5.74 -8.06 -8.91
C PRO A 70 -4.52 -8.27 -9.82
N ASN A 71 -3.72 -7.21 -9.99
CA ASN A 71 -2.38 -7.24 -10.57
C ASN A 71 -1.34 -7.19 -9.44
N TYR A 72 -0.84 -8.36 -9.05
CA TYR A 72 0.16 -8.47 -7.97
C TYR A 72 1.54 -7.89 -8.32
N ASN A 73 1.73 -7.36 -9.53
CA ASN A 73 2.97 -6.74 -9.96
C ASN A 73 3.00 -5.21 -9.78
N SER A 74 1.89 -4.56 -9.38
CA SER A 74 1.93 -3.11 -9.15
C SER A 74 0.95 -2.62 -8.08
N VAL A 75 1.36 -1.51 -7.46
CA VAL A 75 0.61 -0.75 -6.47
C VAL A 75 0.76 0.73 -6.82
N THR A 76 -0.34 1.41 -7.11
CA THR A 76 -0.34 2.86 -7.35
C THR A 76 -0.75 3.62 -6.09
N LEU A 77 0.19 4.34 -5.48
CA LEU A 77 -0.08 5.15 -4.28
C LEU A 77 -0.91 6.40 -4.62
N GLY A 78 -1.82 6.78 -3.72
CA GLY A 78 -2.69 7.93 -3.89
C GLY A 78 -3.91 7.68 -4.79
N GLY A 79 -3.95 6.54 -5.50
CA GLY A 79 -5.13 6.03 -6.21
C GLY A 79 -5.80 7.03 -7.16
N GLY A 80 -5.00 7.91 -7.79
CA GLY A 80 -5.49 8.99 -8.67
C GLY A 80 -6.30 10.09 -7.97
N LYS A 81 -6.46 10.03 -6.65
CA LYS A 81 -7.16 11.04 -5.84
C LYS A 81 -6.22 12.11 -5.30
N SER A 82 -4.93 11.79 -5.18
CA SER A 82 -3.91 12.76 -4.79
C SER A 82 -3.48 13.61 -5.99
N THR A 83 -3.35 14.92 -5.79
CA THR A 83 -2.78 15.84 -6.77
C THR A 83 -1.25 15.88 -6.73
N GLY A 84 -0.62 15.18 -5.77
CA GLY A 84 0.83 15.09 -5.62
C GLY A 84 1.30 13.67 -5.25
N PRO A 85 2.63 13.44 -5.22
CA PRO A 85 3.19 12.15 -4.84
C PRO A 85 2.88 11.81 -3.38
N VAL A 86 2.82 10.51 -3.07
CA VAL A 86 2.65 10.01 -1.71
C VAL A 86 4.02 9.75 -1.09
N THR A 87 4.29 10.36 0.07
CA THR A 87 5.48 10.05 0.86
C THR A 87 5.34 8.68 1.52
N LEU A 88 6.29 7.79 1.29
CA LEU A 88 6.39 6.49 1.98
C LEU A 88 7.49 6.57 3.05
N SER A 89 7.09 6.68 4.32
CA SER A 89 7.99 6.82 5.48
C SER A 89 8.07 5.55 6.32
N ASN A 90 9.03 5.50 7.26
CA ASN A 90 9.28 4.35 8.14
C ASN A 90 9.65 3.06 7.37
N VAL A 91 10.32 3.24 6.23
CA VAL A 91 10.89 2.14 5.46
C VAL A 91 12.27 1.80 6.06
N ALA A 92 12.38 0.61 6.63
CA ALA A 92 13.66 0.08 7.11
C ALA A 92 14.64 -0.10 5.95
N GLN A 93 15.94 -0.23 6.26
CA GLN A 93 16.94 -0.47 5.23
C GLN A 93 16.67 -1.80 4.51
N GLY A 94 16.64 -1.78 3.18
CA GLY A 94 16.49 -2.96 2.35
C GLY A 94 17.72 -3.87 2.45
N LYS A 95 17.49 -5.19 2.53
CA LYS A 95 18.56 -6.20 2.66
C LYS A 95 18.66 -7.08 1.42
N ALA A 96 17.53 -7.47 0.84
CA ALA A 96 17.48 -8.19 -0.42
C ALA A 96 17.48 -7.22 -1.61
N ASN A 97 17.86 -7.71 -2.79
CA ASN A 97 17.85 -6.91 -4.03
C ASN A 97 16.45 -6.45 -4.46
N THR A 98 15.40 -7.01 -3.87
CA THR A 98 13.99 -6.70 -4.12
C THR A 98 13.36 -5.82 -3.04
N ASP A 99 14.11 -5.47 -1.99
CA ASP A 99 13.61 -4.57 -0.96
C ASP A 99 13.70 -3.12 -1.42
N ALA A 100 12.80 -2.27 -0.90
CA ALA A 100 12.89 -0.85 -1.14
C ALA A 100 14.14 -0.25 -0.47
N VAL A 101 14.82 0.65 -1.19
CA VAL A 101 15.93 1.44 -0.65
C VAL A 101 15.37 2.64 0.08
N ASN A 102 15.80 2.86 1.32
CA ASN A 102 15.42 4.06 2.07
C ASN A 102 16.42 5.22 1.84
N VAL A 103 16.05 6.43 2.28
CA VAL A 103 16.86 7.65 2.05
C VAL A 103 18.24 7.58 2.72
N GLU A 104 18.35 6.90 3.86
CA GLU A 104 19.62 6.72 4.57
C GLU A 104 20.61 5.88 3.73
N GLN A 105 20.16 4.75 3.18
CA GLN A 105 20.97 3.90 2.30
C GLN A 105 21.45 4.66 1.06
N LEU A 106 20.56 5.44 0.43
CA LEU A 106 20.92 6.27 -0.71
C LEU A 106 21.99 7.31 -0.34
N THR A 107 21.80 8.02 0.77
CA THR A 107 22.75 9.06 1.23
C THR A 107 24.10 8.46 1.61
N LYS A 108 24.12 7.29 2.25
CA LYS A 108 25.35 6.55 2.59
C LYS A 108 26.10 6.11 1.33
N ALA A 109 25.41 5.50 0.38
CA ALA A 109 25.99 5.06 -0.88
C ALA A 109 26.63 6.23 -1.65
N ILE A 110 25.96 7.37 -1.68
CA ILE A 110 26.49 8.60 -2.30
C ILE A 110 27.75 9.11 -1.56
N SER A 111 27.78 9.00 -0.22
CA SER A 111 28.90 9.47 0.59
C SER A 111 30.13 8.56 0.50
N GLU A 112 29.96 7.29 0.16
CA GLU A 112 31.03 6.29 0.00
C GLU A 112 31.73 6.36 -1.37
N VAL A 113 31.23 7.15 -2.31
CA VAL A 113 31.89 7.37 -3.61
C VAL A 113 33.18 8.18 -3.40
N GLU A 114 34.35 7.56 -3.58
CA GLU A 114 35.65 8.25 -3.56
C GLU A 114 35.67 9.40 -4.60
N GLY A 115 36.00 10.63 -4.16
CA GLY A 115 35.87 11.86 -4.95
C GLY A 115 34.60 12.67 -4.68
N GLY A 116 33.57 12.09 -4.06
CA GLY A 116 32.34 12.77 -3.62
C GLY A 116 31.45 13.30 -4.76
N MET A 117 30.41 14.06 -4.39
CA MET A 117 29.47 14.76 -5.32
C MET A 117 30.04 16.08 -5.89
N ASN A 118 31.34 16.31 -5.78
CA ASN A 118 31.93 17.61 -6.11
C ASN A 118 32.35 17.64 -7.59
N PRO A 119 31.74 18.50 -8.43
CA PRO A 119 32.11 18.61 -9.85
C PRO A 119 33.54 19.13 -10.08
N LEU A 120 34.24 19.55 -9.02
CA LEU A 120 35.63 20.02 -9.02
C LEU A 120 36.57 19.11 -8.20
N ALA A 121 36.13 17.91 -7.80
CA ALA A 121 36.97 16.99 -7.04
C ALA A 121 38.20 16.55 -7.85
N VAL A 122 39.37 16.58 -7.22
CA VAL A 122 40.56 15.89 -7.71
C VAL A 122 40.77 14.69 -6.81
N SER A 123 40.36 13.53 -7.32
CA SER A 123 40.49 12.24 -6.67
C SER A 123 41.90 11.68 -6.84
N TYR A 124 42.31 10.78 -5.93
CA TYR A 124 43.42 9.88 -6.22
C TYR A 124 43.08 9.05 -7.45
N ASP A 125 44.09 8.77 -8.25
CA ASP A 125 43.93 8.00 -9.48
C ASP A 125 43.40 6.57 -9.16
N THR A 126 43.66 6.05 -7.95
CA THR A 126 43.14 4.75 -7.47
C THR A 126 42.91 4.70 -5.95
N VAL A 127 42.18 3.67 -5.48
CA VAL A 127 41.98 3.34 -4.05
C VAL A 127 43.28 3.07 -3.29
N ALA A 128 44.36 2.75 -4.02
CA ALA A 128 45.71 2.52 -3.47
C ALA A 128 46.45 3.84 -3.16
N LYS A 129 45.90 4.98 -3.59
CA LYS A 129 46.29 6.35 -3.16
C LYS A 129 47.72 6.73 -3.52
N ASP A 130 48.22 6.16 -4.59
CA ASP A 130 49.60 6.24 -5.05
C ASP A 130 49.84 7.33 -6.10
N LYS A 131 48.80 7.92 -6.68
CA LYS A 131 48.91 8.97 -7.70
C LYS A 131 47.71 9.92 -7.68
N VAL A 132 47.95 11.18 -8.03
CA VAL A 132 46.92 12.22 -8.17
C VAL A 132 47.22 13.02 -9.43
N THR A 133 46.24 13.17 -10.32
CA THR A 133 46.38 13.96 -11.54
C THR A 133 45.51 15.21 -11.49
N LEU A 134 46.13 16.39 -11.44
CA LEU A 134 45.47 17.70 -11.39
C LEU A 134 45.38 18.32 -12.79
N ALA A 135 44.22 18.27 -13.43
CA ALA A 135 43.99 18.93 -14.72
C ALA A 135 43.70 20.44 -14.53
N GLY A 136 44.68 21.24 -14.12
CA GLY A 136 44.43 22.68 -13.94
C GLY A 136 45.57 23.60 -13.51
N GLY A 137 46.83 23.14 -13.45
CA GLY A 137 47.93 24.03 -13.06
C GLY A 137 48.19 25.10 -14.13
N LYS A 138 47.89 26.38 -13.83
CA LYS A 138 48.45 27.51 -14.57
C LYS A 138 49.88 27.70 -14.07
N THR A 139 50.88 27.42 -14.91
CA THR A 139 52.27 27.78 -14.64
C THR A 139 52.36 29.31 -14.51
N GLY A 140 53.04 29.77 -13.46
CA GLY A 140 53.33 31.20 -13.26
C GLY A 140 54.17 31.79 -14.38
#